data_AF-A0A9D6GL49-F1
#
_entry.id   AF-A0A9D6GL49-F1
#
_cell.length_a   1.000
_cell.length_b   1.000
_cell.length_c   1.000
_cell.angle_alpha   90.00
_cell.angle_beta   90.00
_cell.angle_gamma   90.00
#
_symmetry.space_group_name_H-M   'P 1'
#
loop_
_entity.id
_entity.type
_entity.pdbx_description
1 polymer ?
#
loop_
_entity_poly.entity_id
_entity_poly.type
_entity_poly.pdbx_seq_one_letter_code
_entity_poly.pdbx_strand_id
1 'polypeptide(L)'
;MNPSQTPPAHNPPWWRLPIVWMVIAGPAIVVVASLITVTLAVKHVDPVLDTSKGQVKGVNDMPAVQGRNHAASPERQPADR
;
A
#
# COMPACT_ATOMS: atom_id res chain seq x y z
N MET A 1 -15.27 38.25 -57.91
CA MET A 1 -14.44 37.79 -56.77
C MET A 1 -14.94 36.41 -56.39
N ASN A 2 -14.17 35.35 -56.65
CA ASN A 2 -14.56 34.00 -56.23
C ASN A 2 -14.17 33.81 -54.75
N PRO A 3 -15.07 33.34 -53.88
CA PRO A 3 -14.72 33.04 -52.49
C PRO A 3 -13.76 31.85 -52.47
N SER A 4 -12.62 32.01 -51.80
CA SER A 4 -11.66 30.95 -51.53
C SER A 4 -12.31 29.89 -50.65
N GLN A 5 -12.72 28.78 -51.26
CA GLN A 5 -13.18 27.60 -50.55
C GLN A 5 -12.02 27.02 -49.74
N THR A 6 -12.14 27.06 -48.41
CA THR A 6 -11.17 26.43 -47.50
C THR A 6 -11.41 24.92 -47.56
N PRO A 7 -10.39 24.08 -47.85
CA PRO A 7 -10.58 22.64 -47.92
C PRO A 7 -11.07 22.10 -46.56
N PRO A 8 -11.96 21.09 -46.56
CA PRO A 8 -12.49 20.53 -45.32
C PRO A 8 -11.35 19.93 -44.49
N ALA A 9 -11.23 20.39 -43.24
CA ALA A 9 -10.29 19.82 -42.28
C ALA A 9 -10.65 18.35 -42.00
N HIS A 10 -9.76 17.43 -42.37
CA HIS A 10 -9.92 16.02 -42.07
C HIS A 10 -9.48 15.75 -40.62
N ASN A 11 -10.45 15.72 -39.70
CA ASN A 11 -10.19 15.37 -38.31
C ASN A 11 -10.34 13.85 -38.14
N PRO A 12 -9.27 13.09 -37.86
CA PRO A 12 -9.37 11.67 -37.63
C PRO A 12 -10.16 11.39 -36.34
N PRO A 13 -10.88 10.25 -36.25
CA PRO A 13 -11.53 9.82 -35.01
C PRO A 13 -10.55 9.78 -33.84
N TRP A 14 -10.97 10.25 -32.67
CA TRP A 14 -10.10 10.50 -31.52
C TRP A 14 -9.30 9.28 -31.05
N TRP A 15 -9.88 8.08 -31.11
CA TRP A 15 -9.25 6.81 -30.72
C TRP A 15 -8.07 6.38 -31.60
N ARG A 16 -7.90 6.99 -32.79
CA ARG A 16 -6.73 6.78 -33.67
C ARG A 16 -5.51 7.60 -33.27
N LEU A 17 -5.70 8.63 -32.45
CA LEU A 17 -4.62 9.53 -32.05
C LEU A 17 -3.79 8.88 -30.93
N PRO A 18 -2.45 8.74 -31.09
CA PRO A 18 -1.61 8.08 -30.08
C PRO A 18 -1.59 8.83 -28.74
N ILE A 19 -1.79 10.14 -28.75
CA ILE A 19 -1.84 10.97 -27.53
C ILE A 19 -2.97 10.54 -26.58
N VAL A 20 -4.10 10.09 -27.11
CA VAL A 20 -5.23 9.63 -26.31
C VAL A 20 -4.83 8.42 -25.48
N TRP A 21 -4.11 7.48 -26.09
CA TRP A 21 -3.60 6.29 -25.40
C TRP A 21 -2.56 6.66 -24.35
N MET A 22 -1.70 7.66 -24.60
CA MET A 22 -0.73 8.14 -23.61
C MET A 22 -1.42 8.70 -22.35
N VAL A 23 -2.51 9.46 -22.54
CA VAL A 23 -3.30 10.03 -21.45
C VAL A 23 -4.05 8.95 -20.67
N ILE A 24 -4.63 7.96 -21.35
CA ILE A 24 -5.34 6.84 -20.71
C ILE A 24 -4.37 5.89 -19.99
N ALA A 25 -3.18 5.67 -20.57
CA ALA A 25 -2.19 4.74 -20.03
C ALA A 25 -1.68 5.16 -18.64
N GLY A 26 -1.49 6.46 -18.38
CA GLY A 26 -1.03 6.96 -17.08
C GLY A 26 -1.92 6.49 -15.91
N PRO A 27 -3.21 6.85 -15.89
CA PRO A 27 -4.15 6.38 -14.87
C PRO A 27 -4.34 4.87 -14.88
N ALA A 28 -4.40 4.22 -16.06
CA ALA A 28 -4.57 2.78 -16.16
C ALA A 28 -3.43 2.01 -15.47
N ILE A 29 -2.18 2.45 -15.64
CA ILE A 29 -1.01 1.84 -14.99
C ILE A 29 -1.12 1.95 -13.47
N VAL A 30 -1.56 3.09 -12.94
CA VAL A 30 -1.73 3.31 -11.49
C VAL A 30 -2.77 2.35 -10.91
N VAL A 31 -3.90 2.17 -11.60
CA VAL A 31 -4.94 1.22 -11.18
C VAL A 31 -4.40 -0.21 -11.15
N VAL A 32 -3.69 -0.63 -12.22
CA VAL A 32 -3.06 -1.96 -12.28
C VAL A 32 -2.03 -2.14 -11.16
N ALA A 33 -1.18 -1.15 -10.91
CA ALA A 33 -0.19 -1.19 -9.84
C ALA A 33 -0.85 -1.34 -8.46
N SER A 34 -1.93 -0.59 -8.19
CA SER A 34 -2.68 -0.70 -6.94
C SER A 34 -3.24 -2.11 -6.72
N LEU A 35 -3.83 -2.72 -7.77
CA LEU A 35 -4.32 -4.09 -7.70
C LEU A 35 -3.19 -5.10 -7.44
N ILE A 36 -2.02 -4.91 -8.06
CA ILE A 36 -0.85 -5.75 -7.79
C ILE A 36 -0.43 -5.64 -6.32
N THR A 37 -0.34 -4.42 -5.78
CA THR A 37 0.02 -4.20 -4.37
C THR A 37 -0.96 -4.90 -3.42
N VAL A 38 -2.28 -4.75 -3.65
CA VAL A 38 -3.29 -5.43 -2.84
C VAL A 38 -3.17 -6.95 -2.96
N THR A 39 -2.94 -7.45 -4.17
CA THR A 39 -2.77 -8.89 -4.40
C THR A 39 -1.56 -9.44 -3.66
N LEU A 40 -0.44 -8.71 -3.65
CA LEU A 40 0.75 -9.09 -2.91
C LEU A 40 0.50 -9.09 -1.40
N ALA A 41 -0.17 -8.05 -0.89
CA ALA A 41 -0.48 -7.92 0.53
C ALA A 41 -1.38 -9.05 1.03
N VAL A 42 -2.42 -9.41 0.27
CA VAL A 42 -3.34 -10.51 0.65
C VAL A 42 -2.65 -11.87 0.59
N LYS A 43 -1.77 -12.10 -0.39
CA LYS A 43 -1.08 -13.39 -0.55
C LYS A 43 0.07 -13.60 0.44
N HIS A 44 0.68 -12.51 0.92
CA HIS A 44 1.82 -12.54 1.85
C HIS A 44 1.50 -11.76 3.12
N VAL A 45 0.35 -12.06 3.73
CA VAL A 45 0.03 -11.53 5.07
C VAL A 45 1.02 -12.14 6.05
N ASP A 46 1.72 -11.28 6.79
CA ASP A 46 2.54 -11.69 7.93
C ASP A 46 1.61 -12.37 8.97
N PRO A 47 1.86 -13.63 9.35
CA PRO A 47 1.01 -14.32 10.32
C PRO A 47 0.91 -13.52 11.63
N VAL A 48 -0.33 -13.31 12.07
CA VAL A 48 -0.59 -12.68 13.37
C VAL A 48 -0.03 -13.59 14.46
N LEU A 49 0.98 -13.10 15.18
CA LEU A 49 1.54 -13.79 16.33
C LEU A 49 0.46 -13.89 17.42
N ASP A 50 0.09 -15.11 17.79
CA ASP A 50 -0.86 -15.35 18.88
C ASP A 50 -0.17 -15.10 20.23
N THR A 51 -0.42 -13.93 20.80
CA THR A 51 0.13 -13.53 22.11
C THR A 51 -0.58 -14.24 23.28
N SER A 52 -1.70 -14.93 23.03
CA SER A 52 -2.50 -15.58 24.07
C SER A 52 -1.93 -16.93 24.48
N LYS A 53 -1.10 -17.54 23.61
CA LYS A 53 -0.49 -18.86 23.84
C LYS A 53 0.93 -18.78 24.39
N GLY A 54 1.29 -17.75 25.17
CA GLY A 54 2.46 -17.80 26.07
C GLY A 54 3.77 -18.36 25.52
N GLN A 55 4.06 -18.26 24.21
CA GLN A 55 5.32 -18.73 23.62
C GLN A 55 6.40 -17.64 23.78
N VAL A 56 6.53 -17.11 24.99
CA VAL A 56 7.71 -16.34 25.38
C VAL A 56 8.68 -17.38 25.94
N LYS A 57 9.52 -17.97 25.07
CA LYS A 57 10.53 -18.96 25.49
C LYS A 57 11.68 -18.33 26.32
N GLY A 58 11.74 -17.00 26.39
CA GLY A 58 12.60 -16.25 27.30
C GLY A 58 12.43 -14.74 27.16
N VAL A 59 13.05 -13.97 28.04
CA VAL A 59 13.03 -12.48 28.04
C VAL A 59 13.45 -11.88 26.68
N ASN A 60 14.27 -12.61 25.90
CA ASN A 60 14.72 -12.21 24.57
C ASN A 60 13.65 -12.33 23.46
N ASP A 61 12.58 -13.10 23.67
CA ASP A 61 11.48 -13.27 22.71
C ASP A 61 10.29 -12.35 23.01
N MET A 62 10.40 -11.47 24.01
CA MET A 62 9.37 -10.49 24.31
C MET A 62 9.31 -9.43 23.20
N PRO A 63 8.12 -9.04 22.73
CA PRO A 63 7.97 -7.90 21.83
C PRO A 63 8.73 -6.69 22.40
N ALA A 64 9.50 -6.00 21.56
CA ALA A 64 10.37 -4.91 22.01
C ALA A 64 9.62 -3.82 22.81
N VAL A 65 8.34 -3.60 22.48
CA VAL A 65 7.44 -2.69 23.21
C VAL A 65 7.13 -3.22 24.62
N GLN A 66 6.90 -4.52 24.79
CA GLN A 66 6.60 -5.14 26.07
C GLN A 66 7.84 -5.24 26.97
N GLY A 67 9.00 -5.62 26.41
CA GLY A 67 10.25 -5.72 27.18
C GLY A 67 10.69 -4.39 27.79
N ARG A 68 10.57 -3.28 27.04
CA ARG A 68 10.87 -1.93 27.56
C ARG A 68 9.91 -1.50 28.66
N ASN A 69 8.63 -1.83 28.54
CA ASN A 69 7.61 -1.43 29.52
C ASN A 69 7.66 -2.26 30.81
N HIS A 70 8.05 -3.53 30.73
CA HIS A 70 8.22 -4.38 31.91
C HIS A 70 9.47 -4.00 32.72
N ALA A 71 10.56 -3.58 32.08
CA ALA A 71 11.75 -3.07 32.77
C ALA A 71 11.52 -1.73 33.49
N ALA A 72 10.47 -1.00 33.11
CA ALA A 72 10.10 0.28 33.72
C ALA A 72 9.05 0.16 34.84
N SER A 73 8.52 -1.04 35.11
CA SER A 73 7.68 -1.26 36.29
C SER A 73 8.56 -1.37 37.53
N PRO A 74 8.40 -0.51 38.55
CA PRO A 74 9.08 -0.70 39.82
C PRO A 74 8.59 -2.02 40.42
N GLU A 75 9.52 -2.91 40.78
CA GLU A 75 9.20 -4.06 41.62
C GLU A 75 8.49 -3.51 42.87
N ARG A 76 7.18 -3.78 42.99
CA ARG A 76 6.50 -3.55 44.26
C ARG A 76 7.09 -4.56 45.23
N GLN A 77 8.18 -4.18 45.88
CA GLN A 77 8.73 -4.86 47.03
C GLN A 77 7.57 -5.00 48.03
N PRO A 78 7.15 -6.23 48.37
CA PRO A 78 6.12 -6.41 49.38
C PRO A 78 6.68 -5.81 50.65
N ALA A 79 6.06 -4.71 51.10
CA ALA A 79 6.33 -4.17 52.42
C ALA A 79 5.97 -5.24 53.45
N ASP A 80 7.01 -5.76 54.07
CA ASP A 80 7.11 -6.16 55.48
C ASP A 80 5.92 -6.95 56.09
N ARG A 81 6.21 -8.21 56.45
CA ARG A 81 5.59 -8.89 57.60
C ARG A 81 6.63 -9.75 58.31
#